data_AF-A0A9E4FJK5-F1
#
_entry.id   AF-A0A9E4FJK5-F1
#
_cell.length_a   1.000
_cell.length_b   1.000
_cell.length_c   1.000
_cell.angle_alpha   90.00
_cell.angle_beta   90.00
_cell.angle_gamma   90.00
#
_symmetry.space_group_name_H-M   'P 1'
#
loop_
_entity.id
_entity.type
_entity.pdbx_description
1 polymer ?
#
loop_
_entity_poly.entity_id
_entity_poly.type
_entity_poly.pdbx_seq_one_letter_code
_entity_poly.pdbx_strand_id
1 'polypeptide(L)' 'MTKPLEGLPLPDIENLPDYERGFWEASRKHELGIQQCSDCKKFRHPPTPMCP' A
#
# COMPACT_ATOMS: atom_id res chain seq x y z
N MET A 1 22.58 13.72 11.43
CA MET A 1 22.14 12.37 11.05
C MET A 1 20.96 12.55 10.11
N THR A 2 21.11 12.20 8.83
CA THR A 2 20.03 12.30 7.86
C THR A 2 18.90 11.36 8.26
N LYS A 3 17.66 11.74 7.99
CA LYS A 3 16.52 10.85 8.25
C LYS A 3 16.64 9.63 7.33
N PRO A 4 16.27 8.41 7.76
CA PRO A 4 16.46 7.18 6.97
C PRO A 4 15.84 7.19 5.57
N LEU A 5 14.86 8.07 5.35
CA LEU A 5 14.09 8.18 4.10
C LEU A 5 14.46 9.43 3.27
N GLU A 6 15.44 10.21 3.72
CA GLU A 6 15.84 11.45 3.07
C GLU A 6 16.55 11.17 1.74
N GLY A 7 15.98 11.68 0.63
CA GLY A 7 16.51 11.49 -0.72
C GLY A 7 16.02 10.24 -1.47
N LEU A 8 15.23 9.38 -0.82
CA LEU A 8 14.58 8.26 -1.51
C LEU A 8 13.29 8.73 -2.21
N PRO A 9 13.01 8.25 -3.44
CA PRO A 9 11.72 8.50 -4.07
C PRO A 9 10.64 7.72 -3.29
N LEU A 10 9.84 8.45 -2.50
CA LEU A 10 8.69 7.89 -1.82
C LEU A 10 7.44 8.01 -2.70
N PRO A 11 6.49 7.07 -2.62
CA PRO A 11 5.22 7.19 -3.31
C PRO A 11 4.44 8.40 -2.79
N ASP A 12 3.83 9.13 -3.70
CA ASP A 12 2.92 10.21 -3.38
C ASP A 12 1.57 9.65 -2.96
N ILE A 13 1.35 9.53 -1.65
CA ILE A 13 0.14 8.92 -1.08
C ILE A 13 -1.15 9.66 -1.51
N GLU A 14 -1.05 10.96 -1.81
CA GLU A 14 -2.20 11.75 -2.26
C GLU A 14 -2.61 11.39 -3.70
N ASN A 15 -1.63 11.01 -4.53
CA ASN A 15 -1.81 10.70 -5.96
C ASN A 15 -1.69 9.21 -6.30
N LEU A 16 -1.92 8.30 -5.33
CA LEU A 16 -1.97 6.86 -5.58
C LEU A 16 -3.34 6.42 -6.11
N PRO A 17 -3.39 5.36 -6.94
CA PRO A 17 -4.62 4.63 -7.22
C PRO A 17 -5.25 4.09 -5.93
N ASP A 18 -6.59 4.08 -5.87
CA ASP A 18 -7.31 3.73 -4.63
C ASP A 18 -7.01 2.32 -4.11
N TYR A 19 -6.72 1.36 -5.02
CA TYR A 19 -6.42 -0.01 -4.62
C TYR A 19 -5.06 -0.16 -3.91
N GLU A 20 -4.13 0.79 -4.07
CA GLU A 20 -2.82 0.81 -3.40
C GLU A 20 -2.79 1.67 -2.15
N ARG A 21 -3.73 2.63 -2.04
CA ARG A 21 -3.79 3.61 -0.94
C ARG A 21 -3.69 2.94 0.44
N GLY A 22 -4.49 1.90 0.67
CA GLY A 22 -4.52 1.19 1.95
C GLY A 22 -3.17 0.54 2.34
N PHE A 23 -2.41 0.03 1.35
CA PHE A 23 -1.10 -0.57 1.59
C PHE A 23 -0.06 0.49 2.02
N TRP A 24 -0.03 1.62 1.31
CA TRP A 24 0.94 2.68 1.57
C TRP A 24 0.60 3.51 2.82
N GLU A 25 -0.68 3.72 3.12
CA GLU A 25 -1.11 4.35 4.37
C GLU A 25 -0.75 3.54 5.61
N ALA A 26 -0.93 2.21 5.55
CA ALA A 26 -0.50 1.31 6.61
C ALA A 26 1.03 1.32 6.75
N SER A 27 1.75 1.27 5.63
CA SER A 27 3.22 1.32 5.62
C SER A 27 3.77 2.59 6.29
N ARG A 28 3.12 3.76 6.08
CA ARG A 28 3.47 5.02 6.77
C ARG A 28 3.28 4.95 8.29
N LYS A 29 2.37 4.10 8.77
CA LYS A 29 2.12 3.83 10.19
C LYS A 29 2.98 2.70 10.76
N HIS A 30 3.87 2.11 9.96
CA HIS A 30 4.63 0.89 10.30
C HIS A 30 3.74 -0.34 10.51
N GLU A 31 2.63 -0.42 9.76
CA GLU A 31 1.67 -1.52 9.77
C GLU A 31 1.64 -2.23 8.41
N LEU A 32 1.30 -3.52 8.41
CA LEU A 32 1.10 -4.29 7.18
C LEU A 32 -0.39 -4.34 6.83
N GLY A 33 -0.80 -3.57 5.82
CA GLY A 33 -2.13 -3.64 5.22
C GLY A 33 -2.17 -4.59 4.03
N ILE A 34 -3.05 -5.59 4.03
CA ILE A 34 -3.23 -6.54 2.93
C ILE A 34 -4.64 -6.43 2.37
N GLN A 35 -4.78 -6.32 1.04
CA GLN A 35 -6.08 -6.27 0.38
C GLN A 35 -6.78 -7.64 0.51
N GLN A 36 -8.05 -7.63 0.91
CA GLN A 36 -8.92 -8.81 0.86
C GLN A 36 -9.99 -8.61 -0.20
N CYS A 37 -10.12 -9.57 -1.13
CA CYS A 37 -11.17 -9.53 -2.14
C CYS A 37 -12.56 -9.65 -1.48
N SER A 38 -13.49 -8.78 -1.84
CA SER A 38 -14.87 -8.81 -1.35
C SER A 38 -15.63 -10.07 -1.77
N ASP A 39 -15.30 -10.64 -2.93
CA ASP A 39 -16.01 -11.81 -3.49
C ASP A 39 -15.41 -13.13 -3.00
N CYS A 40 -14.14 -13.41 -3.32
CA CYS A 40 -13.52 -14.69 -3.00
C CYS A 40 -12.87 -14.76 -1.61
N LYS A 41 -12.85 -13.64 -0.86
CA LYS A 41 -12.27 -13.50 0.49
C LYS A 41 -10.78 -13.82 0.61
N LYS A 42 -10.07 -14.04 -0.51
CA LYS A 42 -8.63 -14.25 -0.52
C LYS A 42 -7.87 -12.95 -0.30
N PHE A 43 -6.77 -13.05 0.41
CA PHE A 43 -5.80 -11.97 0.60
C PHE A 43 -4.89 -11.85 -0.63
N ARG A 44 -4.56 -10.62 -1.01
CA ARG A 44 -3.72 -10.28 -2.18
C ARG A 44 -2.56 -9.40 -1.74
N HIS A 45 -1.36 -9.88 -2.01
CA HIS A 45 -0.11 -9.16 -1.81
C HIS A 45 0.82 -9.46 -3.00
N PRO A 46 1.18 -8.47 -3.83
CA PRO A 46 0.83 -7.03 -3.76
C PRO A 46 -0.68 -6.74 -3.96
N PRO A 47 -1.19 -5.56 -3.55
CA PRO A 47 -2.56 -5.15 -3.87
C PRO A 47 -2.73 -5.04 -5.40
N THR A 48 -3.82 -5.59 -5.93
CA THR A 48 -4.13 -5.54 -7.37
C THR A 48 -5.49 -4.89 -7.60
N PRO A 49 -5.70 -4.23 -8.76
CA PRO A 49 -6.98 -3.60 -9.06
C PRO A 49 -8.11 -4.63 -9.25
N MET A 50 -7.78 -5.85 -9.68
CA MET A 50 -8.73 -6.95 -9.85
C MET A 50 -8.22 -8.24 -9.22
N CYS A 51 -9.16 -9.10 -8.82
CA CYS A 51 -8.86 -10.45 -8.38
C CYS A 51 -8.41 -11.30 -9.59
N PRO A 52 -7.31 -12.07 -9.48
CA PRO A 52 -6.96 -13.09 -10.45
C PRO A 52 -7.93 -14.29 -10.40
#